data_AF-A0A7J4SMB9-F1
#
_entry.id   AF-A0A7J4SMB9-F1
#
_cell.length_a   1.000
_cell.length_b   1.000
_cell.length_c   1.000
_cell.angle_alpha   90.00
_cell.angle_beta   90.00
_cell.angle_gamma   90.00
#
_symmetry.space_group_name_H-M   'P 1'
#
loop_
_entity.id
_entity.type
_entity.pdbx_description
1 polymer ?
#
loop_
_entity_poly.entity_id
_entity_poly.type
_entity_poly.pdbx_seq_one_letter_code
_entity_poly.pdbx_strand_id
1 'polypeptide(L)'
;MSRDVLIDNIISMLLDAGFIVSERCVIRPKSFDIAARREDQIFLIKVLGNVDAFNRDTGMAMQDLGIHLSAKPLVISLNTR
;
A
#
# COMPACT_ATOMS: atom_id res chain seq x y z
N MET A 1 5.43 -6.66 16.50
CA MET A 1 5.24 -5.38 15.77
C MET A 1 3.82 -5.35 15.24
N SER A 2 3.05 -4.30 15.52
CA SER A 2 1.68 -4.21 15.01
C SER A 2 1.68 -3.79 13.54
N ARG A 3 0.60 -4.09 12.83
CA ARG A 3 0.41 -3.66 11.44
C ARG A 3 0.45 -2.14 11.30
N ASP A 4 -0.08 -1.41 12.27
CA ASP A 4 -0.06 0.05 12.26
C ASP A 4 1.37 0.60 12.40
N VAL A 5 2.19 0.02 13.26
CA VAL A 5 3.61 0.37 13.39
C VAL A 5 4.37 0.07 12.10
N LEU A 6 4.01 -1.01 11.38
CA LEU A 6 4.60 -1.30 10.07
C LEU A 6 4.24 -0.24 9.03
N ILE A 7 2.99 0.19 9.01
CA ILE A 7 2.55 1.26 8.11
C ILE A 7 3.29 2.56 8.43
N ASP A 8 3.43 2.93 9.71
CA ASP A 8 4.20 4.13 10.11
C ASP A 8 5.65 4.06 9.64
N ASN A 9 6.33 2.92 9.84
CA ASN A 9 7.70 2.75 9.37
C ASN A 9 7.83 2.87 7.85
N ILE A 10 6.88 2.29 7.10
CA ILE A 10 6.84 2.40 5.63
C ILE A 10 6.63 3.86 5.20
N ILE A 11 5.73 4.58 5.87
CA ILE A 11 5.50 6.02 5.60
C ILE A 11 6.80 6.80 5.81
N SER A 12 7.49 6.62 6.95
CA SER A 12 8.76 7.30 7.22
C SER A 12 9.81 7.01 6.15
N MET A 13 10.00 5.73 5.77
CA MET A 13 10.97 5.36 4.73
C MET A 13 10.64 5.96 3.35
N LEU A 14 9.35 6.06 3.00
CA LEU A 14 8.92 6.67 1.74
C LEU A 14 9.17 8.18 1.75
N LEU A 15 8.87 8.85 2.85
CA LEU A 15 9.16 10.28 3.04
C LEU A 15 10.66 10.57 2.93
N ASP A 16 11.50 9.78 3.61
CA ASP A 16 12.97 9.87 3.54
C ASP A 16 13.49 9.64 2.11
N ALA A 17 12.83 8.77 1.34
CA ALA A 17 13.13 8.50 -0.06
C ALA A 17 12.58 9.57 -1.05
N GLY A 18 12.01 10.67 -0.54
CA GLY A 18 11.50 11.79 -1.34
C GLY A 18 10.12 11.54 -1.97
N PHE A 19 9.34 10.58 -1.48
CA PHE A 19 7.94 10.45 -1.86
C PHE A 19 7.08 11.44 -1.07
N ILE A 20 6.02 11.95 -1.71
CA ILE A 20 4.85 12.43 -0.98
C ILE A 20 3.96 11.22 -0.67
N VAL A 21 3.42 11.16 0.55
CA VAL A 21 2.61 10.03 1.01
C VAL A 21 1.23 10.54 1.41
N SER A 22 0.17 9.82 1.02
CA SER A 22 -1.21 10.16 1.39
C SER A 22 -1.46 9.91 2.88
N GLU A 23 -2.57 10.46 3.38
CA GLU A 23 -3.16 9.92 4.60
C GLU A 23 -3.51 8.44 4.44
N ARG A 24 -3.66 7.75 5.57
CA ARG A 24 -4.08 6.34 5.57
C ARG A 24 -5.49 6.22 5.03
N CYS A 25 -5.69 5.29 4.10
CA CYS A 25 -7.01 4.93 3.61
C CYS A 25 -7.79 4.21 4.73
N VAL A 26 -8.88 4.84 5.17
CA VAL A 26 -9.78 4.33 6.22
C VAL A 26 -11.14 3.89 5.69
N ILE A 27 -11.42 4.13 4.41
CA ILE A 27 -12.70 3.78 3.76
C ILE A 27 -12.76 2.28 3.51
N ARG A 28 -13.93 1.66 3.75
CA ARG A 28 -14.20 0.23 3.57
C ARG A 28 -15.23 0.00 2.46
N PRO A 29 -15.10 -1.08 1.65
CA PRO A 29 -14.01 -2.06 1.64
C PRO A 29 -12.68 -1.47 1.17
N LYS A 30 -11.57 -1.92 1.77
CA LYS A 30 -10.25 -1.31 1.60
C LYS A 30 -9.32 -2.15 0.74
N SER A 31 -8.99 -1.68 -0.47
CA SER A 31 -8.04 -2.31 -1.38
C SER A 31 -6.57 -2.06 -1.00
N PHE A 32 -6.19 -0.82 -0.64
CA PHE A 32 -4.83 -0.41 -0.25
C PHE A 32 -4.81 0.41 1.04
N ASP A 33 -3.64 0.59 1.67
CA ASP A 33 -3.46 1.32 2.93
C ASP A 33 -3.02 2.77 2.76
N ILE A 34 -2.05 3.01 1.88
CA ILE A 34 -1.49 4.33 1.58
C ILE A 34 -1.20 4.43 0.09
N ALA A 35 -1.23 5.65 -0.44
CA ALA A 35 -0.66 5.96 -1.74
C ALA A 35 0.63 6.75 -1.55
N ALA A 36 1.61 6.53 -2.42
CA ALA A 36 2.87 7.26 -2.41
C ALA A 36 3.21 7.71 -3.83
N ARG A 37 3.66 8.95 -3.99
CA ARG A 37 4.07 9.50 -5.29
C ARG A 37 5.46 10.10 -5.24
N ARG A 38 6.28 9.80 -6.24
CA ARG A 38 7.52 10.52 -6.53
C ARG A 38 7.61 10.72 -8.04
N GLU A 39 7.68 11.98 -8.47
CA GLU A 39 7.63 12.35 -9.89
C GLU A 39 6.37 11.78 -10.57
N ASP A 40 6.53 10.98 -11.63
CA ASP A 40 5.49 10.30 -12.38
C ASP A 40 5.10 8.92 -11.79
N GLN A 41 5.83 8.45 -10.77
CA GLN A 41 5.59 7.15 -10.17
C GLN A 41 4.60 7.26 -9.01
N ILE A 42 3.44 6.60 -9.16
CA ILE A 42 2.43 6.48 -8.11
C ILE A 42 2.35 5.01 -7.68
N PHE A 43 2.40 4.75 -6.39
CA PHE A 43 2.20 3.42 -5.80
C PHE A 43 0.90 3.40 -4.98
N LEU A 44 0.11 2.32 -5.14
CA LEU A 44 -0.98 1.97 -4.23
C LEU A 44 -0.48 0.81 -3.35
N ILE A 45 -0.22 1.10 -2.07
CA ILE A 45 0.51 0.18 -1.19
C ILE A 45 -0.46 -0.50 -0.22
N LYS A 46 -0.52 -1.83 -0.28
CA LYS A 46 -1.24 -2.69 0.67
C LYS A 46 -0.25 -3.32 1.63
N VAL A 47 -0.49 -3.15 2.93
CA VAL A 47 0.33 -3.69 4.01
C VAL A 47 -0.41 -4.81 4.71
N LEU A 48 0.22 -5.99 4.77
CA LEU A 48 -0.31 -7.20 5.39
C LEU A 48 0.62 -7.69 6.50
N GLY A 49 0.02 -8.17 7.60
CA GLY A 49 0.79 -8.88 8.64
C GLY A 49 1.08 -10.34 8.28
N ASN A 50 0.26 -10.90 7.37
CA ASN A 50 0.41 -12.23 6.79
C ASN A 50 0.03 -12.14 5.30
N VAL A 51 0.94 -12.56 4.41
CA VAL A 51 0.73 -12.51 2.96
C VAL A 51 -0.41 -13.44 2.51
N ASP A 52 -0.68 -14.53 3.25
CA ASP A 52 -1.78 -15.46 2.95
C ASP A 52 -3.16 -14.80 3.09
N ALA A 53 -3.25 -13.63 3.75
CA ALA A 53 -4.48 -12.85 3.81
C ALA A 53 -4.78 -12.07 2.52
N PHE A 54 -3.85 -12.05 1.55
CA PHE A 54 -4.09 -11.44 0.26
C PHE A 54 -5.01 -12.32 -0.58
N ASN A 55 -6.07 -11.74 -1.14
CA ASN A 55 -7.05 -12.48 -1.94
C ASN A 55 -7.28 -11.85 -3.31
N ARG A 56 -7.92 -12.63 -4.19
CA ARG A 56 -8.21 -12.25 -5.58
C ARG A 56 -8.97 -10.93 -5.66
N ASP A 57 -10.02 -10.76 -4.87
CA ASP A 57 -10.89 -9.58 -4.93
C ASP A 57 -10.13 -8.29 -4.61
N THR A 58 -9.27 -8.33 -3.58
CA THR A 58 -8.39 -7.20 -3.22
C THR A 58 -7.40 -6.92 -4.35
N GLY A 59 -6.81 -7.97 -4.93
CA GLY A 59 -5.86 -7.83 -6.05
C GLY A 59 -6.49 -7.23 -7.30
N MET A 60 -7.69 -7.69 -7.67
CA MET A 60 -8.45 -7.14 -8.80
C MET A 60 -8.82 -5.67 -8.56
N ALA A 61 -9.34 -5.34 -7.38
CA ALA A 61 -9.66 -3.96 -7.03
C ALA A 61 -8.41 -3.04 -7.06
N MET A 62 -7.26 -3.52 -6.58
CA MET A 62 -6.00 -2.77 -6.67
C MET A 62 -5.53 -2.62 -8.12
N GLN A 63 -5.67 -3.65 -8.95
CA GLN A 63 -5.32 -3.60 -10.37
C GLN A 63 -6.20 -2.59 -11.11
N ASP A 64 -7.51 -2.62 -10.89
CA ASP A 64 -8.45 -1.69 -11.49
C ASP A 64 -8.12 -0.24 -11.10
N LEU A 65 -7.88 0.01 -9.81
CA LEU A 65 -7.44 1.33 -9.34
C LEU A 65 -6.10 1.74 -9.95
N GLY A 66 -5.16 0.81 -10.09
CA GLY A 66 -3.88 1.05 -10.74
C GLY A 66 -4.04 1.53 -12.19
N ILE A 67 -4.92 0.89 -12.96
CA ILE A 67 -5.22 1.28 -14.34
C ILE A 67 -5.83 2.69 -14.38
N HIS A 68 -6.86 2.95 -13.58
CA HIS A 68 -7.60 4.22 -13.63
C HIS A 68 -6.79 5.41 -13.09
N LEU A 69 -5.86 5.16 -12.17
CA LEU A 69 -5.05 6.20 -11.54
C LEU A 69 -3.63 6.28 -12.10
N SER A 70 -3.29 5.48 -13.13
CA SER A 70 -1.91 5.31 -13.63
C SER A 70 -0.91 5.01 -12.51
N ALA A 71 -1.34 4.17 -11.56
CA ALA A 71 -0.58 3.79 -10.38
C ALA A 71 -0.16 2.32 -10.44
N LYS A 72 0.93 1.99 -9.75
CA LYS A 72 1.49 0.64 -9.61
C LYS A 72 1.03 0.03 -8.28
N PRO A 73 0.21 -1.02 -8.28
CA PRO A 73 -0.12 -1.76 -7.07
C PRO A 73 1.11 -2.41 -6.45
N LEU A 74 1.29 -2.29 -5.14
CA LEU A 74 2.38 -2.90 -4.39
C LEU A 74 1.83 -3.56 -3.12
N VAL A 75 2.23 -4.80 -2.86
CA VAL A 75 1.91 -5.52 -1.61
C VAL A 75 3.18 -5.68 -0.80
N ILE A 76 3.15 -5.25 0.45
CA ILE A 76 4.22 -5.41 1.42
C ILE A 76 3.67 -6.26 2.57
N SER A 77 4.37 -7.35 2.89
CA SER A 77 4.06 -8.19 4.04
C SER A 77 5.29 -8.40 4.91
N LEU A 78 5.08 -8.61 6.20
CA LEU A 78 6.11 -9.20 7.04
C LEU A 78 6.34 -10.63 6.58
N ASN A 79 7.59 -11.00 6.38
CA ASN A 79 7.94 -12.41 6.28
C ASN A 79 7.90 -13.01 7.69
N THR A 80 7.10 -14.05 7.87
CA THR A 80 6.94 -14.74 9.16
C THR A 80 7.59 -16.13 9.17
N ARG A 81 8.42 -16.46 8.15
CA ARG A 81 9.19 -17.71 8.07
C ARG A 81 10.62 -17.48 7.57
#